data_AF-A0A3R7B1H0-F1
#
_entry.id   AF-A0A3R7B1H0-F1
#
_cell.length_a   1.000
_cell.length_b   1.000
_cell.length_c   1.000
_cell.angle_alpha   90.00
_cell.angle_beta   90.00
_cell.angle_gamma   90.00
#
_symmetry.space_group_name_H-M   'P 1'
#
loop_
_entity.id
_entity.type
_entity.pdbx_description
1 polymer ?
#
loop_
_entity_poly.entity_id
_entity_poly.type
_entity_poly.pdbx_seq_one_letter_code
_entity_poly.pdbx_strand_id
1 'polypeptide(L)'
;MAFEWSNEEEKYVQPEIPGRDALIVLIDVRQSIFDASDDPSKTWFQTCIDMLVRYLKSKVIANDNSLLGVCFFGTKQVKNINSLEHVYEFQEIGYPSARRIKQLTDLVSPKFDFEGTFGSMAATDQVSLSNAFLKKQDTQTIWILTNGEDPSAGNADERTRIHEQFKNHLELHRTLNLFYMPPSCASSTSFDLSTFYATMFTDAASPVPDDDYAVKKQAAFAIHTYEDMMEESLRKRYRKRRLATLRLSITKSVKLSVELYALRVRQTRPTPVNLDAETNLPLQSGTKWLCNHTGSFLSPQEIHTYLEYGGGHRVYLTKDDMVQIKRFDAAGMELACWEGDAFYDVIQREGSYEHTGLFPVHFEPDSGTFSRSDTFVTIGALGDSFYEYLLKVWLYSGKRADDLFLRQLYDDAVAGMETHLYVHSVPDDAYFLQELRIPQMEGTPQQDHLLCFVPGMLALGSVGEPNATKAAVHLDMATKLMHTCVSYYTRQPTGLAPDLMHFPGFDVLSSIYKLRPETVESLMYMYRVTHDPIYREWGWAMFEAIEQHAKTTFGYGAVRNVHNLTDAFIEDKMESFFLAETLKYHYLLQSAPSFVPLDQYVFNTEAHPLRMNRKD
;
A
#
# COMPACT_ATOMS: atom_id res chain seq x y z
N MET A 1 -16.95 40.95 -17.90
CA MET A 1 -15.64 41.61 -17.79
C MET A 1 -14.59 40.52 -17.80
N ALA A 2 -13.90 40.37 -18.93
CA ALA A 2 -12.77 39.45 -19.05
C ALA A 2 -11.60 40.06 -18.26
N PHE A 3 -11.07 39.34 -17.28
CA PHE A 3 -9.83 39.72 -16.62
C PHE A 3 -8.69 39.46 -17.62
N GLU A 4 -8.27 40.50 -18.32
CA GLU A 4 -6.95 40.54 -18.97
C GLU A 4 -5.90 40.48 -17.86
N TRP A 5 -5.13 39.40 -17.86
CA TRP A 5 -3.96 39.28 -17.00
C TRP A 5 -2.93 40.29 -17.50
N SER A 6 -2.70 41.36 -16.74
CA SER A 6 -1.62 42.31 -17.02
C SER A 6 -0.27 41.58 -17.04
N ASN A 7 0.60 41.95 -17.98
CA ASN A 7 1.94 41.38 -18.16
C ASN A 7 2.93 41.65 -17.01
N GLU A 8 2.45 42.22 -15.89
CA GLU A 8 3.23 42.62 -14.73
C GLU A 8 2.70 41.91 -13.48
N GLU A 9 2.94 40.60 -13.36
CA GLU A 9 3.06 40.01 -12.03
C GLU A 9 4.43 40.40 -11.48
N GLU A 10 4.41 41.33 -10.52
CA GLU A 10 5.57 41.80 -9.79
C GLU A 10 6.41 40.63 -9.27
N LYS A 11 7.74 40.82 -9.35
CA LYS A 11 8.78 39.89 -8.92
C LYS A 11 8.67 39.55 -7.43
N TYR A 12 7.77 38.67 -7.04
CA TYR A 12 7.88 37.97 -5.76
C TYR A 12 8.99 36.93 -5.88
N VAL A 13 10.24 37.39 -5.71
CA VAL A 13 11.41 36.51 -5.58
C VAL A 13 11.38 35.97 -4.15
N GLN A 14 10.93 34.72 -3.98
CA GLN A 14 11.22 34.02 -2.73
C GLN A 14 12.73 34.05 -2.50
N PRO A 15 13.21 34.43 -1.30
CA PRO A 15 14.64 34.45 -1.02
C PRO A 15 15.26 33.08 -1.35
N GLU A 16 16.37 33.09 -2.08
CA GLU A 16 17.12 31.87 -2.40
C GLU A 16 17.60 31.23 -1.10
N ILE A 17 17.01 30.08 -0.74
CA ILE A 17 17.45 29.29 0.41
C ILE A 17 18.56 28.34 -0.06
N PRO A 18 19.78 28.39 0.51
CA PRO A 18 20.88 27.50 0.14
C PRO A 18 20.56 26.01 0.34
N GLY A 19 21.17 25.12 -0.44
CA GLY A 19 21.05 23.66 -0.29
C GLY A 19 19.82 23.00 -0.94
N ARG A 20 19.24 23.60 -1.98
CA ARG A 20 18.06 23.05 -2.70
C ARG A 20 18.46 22.23 -3.94
N ASP A 21 17.76 21.12 -4.15
CA ASP A 21 17.89 20.29 -5.35
C ASP A 21 17.40 21.07 -6.58
N ALA A 22 18.24 21.14 -7.63
CA ALA A 22 17.86 21.67 -8.94
C ALA A 22 17.88 20.56 -10.01
N LEU A 23 16.83 20.54 -10.83
CA LEU A 23 16.71 19.66 -11.99
C LEU A 23 16.84 20.49 -13.27
N ILE A 24 17.77 20.11 -14.14
CA ILE A 24 17.92 20.69 -15.48
C ILE A 24 17.51 19.62 -16.48
N VAL A 25 16.55 19.97 -17.35
CA VAL A 25 16.09 19.08 -18.40
C VAL A 25 16.61 19.57 -19.75
N LEU A 26 17.38 18.73 -20.41
CA LEU A 26 17.93 18.92 -21.75
C LEU A 26 17.12 18.07 -22.72
N ILE A 27 16.45 18.70 -23.68
CA ILE A 27 15.67 18.01 -24.72
C ILE A 27 16.35 18.21 -26.07
N ASP A 28 16.63 17.11 -26.76
CA ASP A 28 17.07 17.11 -28.15
C ASP A 28 15.93 17.57 -29.05
N VAL A 29 16.12 18.64 -29.84
CA VAL A 29 15.09 19.17 -30.75
C VAL A 29 15.53 19.11 -32.21
N ARG A 30 16.41 18.17 -32.56
CA ARG A 30 16.66 17.80 -33.96
C ARG A 30 15.41 17.19 -34.59
N GLN A 31 15.32 17.23 -35.92
CA GLN A 31 14.13 16.80 -36.67
C GLN A 31 13.59 15.41 -36.29
N SER A 32 14.46 14.48 -35.88
CA SER A 32 14.06 13.13 -35.48
C SER A 32 13.11 13.08 -34.28
N ILE A 33 13.16 14.03 -33.34
CA ILE A 33 12.29 13.97 -32.14
C ILE A 33 10.83 14.33 -32.47
N PHE A 34 10.58 14.92 -33.63
CA PHE A 34 9.24 15.28 -34.11
C PHE A 34 8.56 14.15 -34.88
N ASP A 35 9.19 12.99 -34.99
CA ASP A 35 8.57 11.80 -35.53
C ASP A 35 7.56 11.19 -34.54
N ALA A 36 6.68 10.34 -35.05
CA ALA A 36 5.64 9.68 -34.27
C ALA A 36 6.23 8.86 -33.11
N SER A 37 5.58 8.98 -31.95
CA SER A 37 5.87 8.17 -30.76
C SER A 37 5.18 6.80 -30.83
N ASP A 38 5.18 6.07 -29.71
CA ASP A 38 4.38 4.85 -29.52
C ASP A 38 2.88 5.08 -29.77
N ASP A 39 2.37 6.27 -29.44
CA ASP A 39 1.07 6.76 -29.87
C ASP A 39 1.21 7.47 -31.22
N PRO A 40 0.61 6.96 -32.32
CA PRO A 40 0.67 7.59 -33.63
C PRO A 40 0.06 9.00 -33.68
N SER A 41 -0.72 9.39 -32.67
CA SER A 41 -1.31 10.73 -32.56
C SER A 41 -0.35 11.78 -31.98
N LYS A 42 0.81 11.36 -31.45
CA LYS A 42 1.78 12.23 -30.80
C LYS A 42 3.19 12.01 -31.31
N THR A 43 4.02 13.04 -31.18
CA THR A 43 5.47 12.95 -31.44
C THR A 43 6.24 12.73 -30.15
N TRP A 44 7.48 12.21 -30.24
CA TRP A 44 8.34 12.06 -29.05
C TRP A 44 8.57 13.39 -28.32
N PHE A 45 8.66 14.51 -29.05
CA PHE A 45 8.73 15.86 -28.48
C PHE A 45 7.49 16.18 -27.64
N GLN A 46 6.29 15.94 -28.17
CA GLN A 46 5.03 16.19 -27.44
C GLN A 46 4.95 15.34 -26.18
N THR A 47 5.35 14.07 -26.27
CA THR A 47 5.43 13.13 -25.15
C THR A 47 6.38 13.67 -24.06
N CYS A 48 7.56 14.19 -24.43
CA CYS A 48 8.50 14.82 -23.50
C CYS A 48 7.92 16.06 -22.80
N ILE A 49 7.20 16.92 -23.53
CA ILE A 49 6.58 18.12 -22.96
C ILE A 49 5.42 17.74 -22.01
N ASP A 50 4.58 16.76 -22.39
CA ASP A 50 3.50 16.24 -21.53
C ASP A 50 4.05 15.69 -20.21
N MET A 51 5.19 14.99 -20.25
CA MET A 51 5.92 14.55 -19.06
C MET A 51 6.29 15.71 -18.15
N LEU A 52 6.90 16.76 -18.71
CA LEU A 52 7.34 17.92 -17.93
C LEU A 52 6.17 18.71 -17.34
N VAL A 53 5.09 18.86 -18.08
CA VAL A 53 3.85 19.49 -17.59
C VAL A 53 3.29 18.71 -16.40
N ARG A 54 3.22 17.37 -16.51
CA ARG A 54 2.74 16.51 -15.43
C ARG A 54 3.69 16.55 -14.22
N TYR A 55 4.99 16.53 -14.47
CA TYR A 55 6.03 16.65 -13.44
C TYR A 55 5.88 17.95 -12.63
N LEU A 56 5.78 19.10 -13.32
CA LEU A 56 5.62 20.41 -12.69
C LEU A 56 4.31 20.52 -11.90
N LYS A 57 3.19 20.09 -12.48
CA LYS A 57 1.89 20.04 -11.77
C LYS A 57 2.02 19.24 -10.48
N SER A 58 2.70 18.11 -10.55
CA SER A 58 2.85 17.24 -9.40
C SER A 58 3.77 17.85 -8.33
N LYS A 59 4.84 18.57 -8.70
CA LYS A 59 5.68 19.34 -7.76
C LYS A 59 4.88 20.44 -7.04
N VAL A 60 3.98 21.13 -7.75
CA VAL A 60 3.07 22.12 -7.16
C VAL A 60 2.12 21.47 -6.15
N ILE A 61 1.49 20.34 -6.50
CA ILE A 61 0.60 19.60 -5.59
C ILE A 61 1.35 19.11 -4.34
N ALA A 62 2.61 18.69 -4.51
CA ALA A 62 3.47 18.22 -3.43
C ALA A 62 4.02 19.36 -2.54
N ASN A 63 3.78 20.63 -2.90
CA ASN A 63 4.42 21.80 -2.30
C ASN A 63 5.96 21.65 -2.23
N ASP A 64 6.54 21.13 -3.31
CA ASP A 64 7.98 20.88 -3.39
C ASP A 64 8.72 22.11 -3.92
N ASN A 65 9.73 22.55 -3.17
CA ASN A 65 10.50 23.76 -3.46
C ASN A 65 11.75 23.49 -4.32
N SER A 66 11.82 22.35 -5.01
CA SER A 66 12.88 22.05 -5.97
C SER A 66 12.83 23.00 -7.16
N LEU A 67 14.01 23.39 -7.66
CA LEU A 67 14.14 24.26 -8.82
C LEU A 67 14.15 23.42 -10.10
N LEU A 68 13.59 23.96 -11.19
CA LEU A 68 13.59 23.31 -12.50
C LEU A 68 14.04 24.28 -13.60
N GLY A 69 14.85 23.81 -14.54
CA GLY A 69 15.22 24.49 -15.78
C GLY A 69 14.96 23.61 -17.01
N VAL A 70 14.60 24.22 -18.14
CA VAL A 70 14.33 23.51 -19.41
C VAL A 70 15.14 24.14 -20.53
N CYS A 71 15.84 23.30 -21.27
CA CYS A 71 16.80 23.69 -22.30
C CYS A 71 16.61 22.81 -23.53
N PHE A 72 16.73 23.42 -24.71
CA PHE A 72 16.72 22.71 -25.98
C PHE A 72 18.12 22.72 -26.58
N PHE A 73 18.54 21.58 -27.13
CA PHE A 73 19.77 21.47 -27.92
C PHE A 73 19.46 20.90 -29.30
N GLY A 74 20.22 21.30 -30.32
CA GLY A 74 19.88 21.04 -31.72
C GLY A 74 19.01 22.13 -32.34
N THR A 75 19.07 23.35 -31.81
CA THR A 75 18.35 24.52 -32.34
C THR A 75 19.16 25.30 -33.37
N LYS A 76 18.49 26.00 -34.30
CA LYS A 76 19.14 26.98 -35.19
C LYS A 76 19.32 28.34 -34.51
N GLN A 77 18.37 28.71 -33.65
CA GLN A 77 18.47 29.92 -32.84
C GLN A 77 19.28 29.67 -31.57
N VAL A 78 20.05 30.69 -31.16
CA VAL A 78 20.90 30.65 -29.96
C VAL A 78 20.34 31.61 -28.93
N LYS A 79 20.05 31.09 -27.74
CA LYS A 79 19.69 31.90 -26.58
C LYS A 79 20.24 31.24 -25.33
N ASN A 80 21.44 31.62 -24.91
CA ASN A 80 22.01 31.16 -23.64
C ASN A 80 23.09 32.15 -23.18
N ILE A 81 23.43 32.11 -21.89
CA ILE A 81 24.38 33.05 -21.26
C ILE A 81 25.77 33.01 -21.93
N ASN A 82 26.18 31.85 -22.43
CA ASN A 82 27.52 31.61 -22.98
C ASN A 82 27.57 31.77 -24.52
N SER A 83 26.46 32.17 -25.16
CA SER A 83 26.32 32.25 -26.63
C SER A 83 26.75 30.97 -27.38
N LEU A 84 26.54 29.81 -26.76
CA LEU A 84 26.86 28.50 -27.35
C LEU A 84 25.95 28.21 -28.54
N GLU A 85 26.55 27.81 -29.65
CA GLU A 85 25.82 27.42 -30.85
C GLU A 85 24.94 26.20 -30.55
N HIS A 86 23.76 26.15 -31.19
CA HIS A 86 22.82 25.02 -31.13
C HIS A 86 22.09 24.80 -29.79
N VAL A 87 22.17 25.75 -28.85
CA VAL A 87 21.53 25.66 -27.53
C VAL A 87 20.59 26.83 -27.27
N TYR A 88 19.37 26.52 -26.83
CA TYR A 88 18.34 27.49 -26.46
C TYR A 88 17.82 27.26 -25.03
N GLU A 89 17.99 28.26 -24.18
CA GLU A 89 17.46 28.34 -22.82
C GLU A 89 15.98 28.76 -22.87
N PHE A 90 15.10 27.75 -22.79
CA PHE A 90 13.65 27.96 -22.83
C PHE A 90 13.13 28.48 -21.49
N GLN A 91 13.48 27.81 -20.39
CA GLN A 91 13.16 28.28 -19.04
C GLN A 91 14.40 28.22 -18.14
N GLU A 92 14.80 29.36 -17.61
CA GLU A 92 15.86 29.44 -16.59
C GLU A 92 15.49 28.63 -15.34
N ILE A 93 16.51 28.29 -14.53
CA ILE A 93 16.31 27.61 -13.25
C ILE A 93 15.41 28.46 -12.34
N GLY A 94 14.25 27.92 -11.96
CA GLY A 94 13.31 28.62 -11.10
C GLY A 94 12.24 27.71 -10.51
N TYR A 95 11.34 28.28 -9.70
CA TYR A 95 10.26 27.53 -9.08
C TYR A 95 9.19 27.12 -10.10
N PRO A 96 8.58 25.94 -9.94
CA PRO A 96 7.36 25.56 -10.64
C PRO A 96 6.27 26.62 -10.45
N SER A 97 5.65 27.08 -11.54
CA SER A 97 4.57 28.06 -11.50
C SER A 97 3.55 27.81 -12.59
N ALA A 98 2.34 28.37 -12.44
CA ALA A 98 1.29 28.29 -13.44
C ALA A 98 1.75 28.84 -14.81
N ARG A 99 2.50 29.94 -14.82
CA ARG A 99 3.08 30.54 -16.03
C ARG A 99 4.02 29.58 -16.75
N ARG A 100 4.90 28.89 -16.03
CA ARG A 100 5.86 27.93 -16.62
C ARG A 100 5.17 26.69 -17.18
N ILE A 101 4.13 26.21 -16.50
CA ILE A 101 3.29 25.11 -16.99
C ILE A 101 2.58 25.52 -18.27
N LYS A 102 2.01 26.74 -18.31
CA LYS A 102 1.36 27.29 -19.49
C LYS A 102 2.33 27.41 -20.68
N GLN A 103 3.52 27.97 -20.46
CA GLN A 103 4.56 28.09 -21.49
C GLN A 103 4.91 26.74 -22.14
N LEU A 104 5.06 25.68 -21.34
CA LEU A 104 5.32 24.33 -21.88
C LEU A 104 4.10 23.79 -22.64
N THR A 105 2.90 23.98 -22.10
CA THR A 105 1.65 23.53 -22.75
C THR A 105 1.45 24.22 -24.11
N ASP A 106 1.81 25.50 -24.21
CA ASP A 106 1.69 26.28 -25.43
C ASP A 106 2.62 25.77 -26.56
N LEU A 107 3.75 25.13 -26.24
CA LEU A 107 4.68 24.55 -27.24
C LEU A 107 4.06 23.41 -28.06
N VAL A 108 3.12 22.68 -27.47
CA VAL A 108 2.45 21.54 -28.11
C VAL A 108 1.13 21.96 -28.77
N SER A 109 0.76 23.24 -28.66
CA SER A 109 -0.42 23.78 -29.31
C SER A 109 -0.28 23.70 -30.84
N PRO A 110 -1.32 23.27 -31.58
CA PRO A 110 -1.29 23.21 -33.05
C PRO A 110 -1.01 24.54 -33.74
N LYS A 111 -1.14 25.66 -33.01
CA LYS A 111 -0.92 27.02 -33.51
C LYS A 111 0.51 27.53 -33.27
N PHE A 112 1.34 26.78 -32.55
CA PHE A 112 2.68 27.20 -32.19
C PHE A 112 3.67 26.90 -33.31
N ASP A 113 4.36 27.93 -33.80
CA ASP A 113 5.39 27.79 -34.82
C ASP A 113 6.75 27.51 -34.18
N PHE A 114 7.09 26.22 -34.02
CA PHE A 114 8.36 25.81 -33.44
C PHE A 114 9.55 26.13 -34.34
N GLU A 115 9.44 25.90 -35.65
CA GLU A 115 10.53 26.14 -36.60
C GLU A 115 10.85 27.63 -36.73
N GLY A 116 9.85 28.50 -36.74
CA GLY A 116 10.05 29.95 -36.74
C GLY A 116 10.64 30.49 -35.42
N THR A 117 10.32 29.86 -34.28
CA THR A 117 10.73 30.36 -32.95
C THR A 117 12.10 29.84 -32.52
N PHE A 118 12.41 28.57 -32.78
CA PHE A 118 13.68 27.94 -32.34
C PHE A 118 14.51 27.43 -33.53
N GLY A 119 13.83 26.89 -34.55
CA GLY A 119 14.42 26.21 -35.70
C GLY A 119 15.11 24.91 -35.33
N SER A 120 14.80 23.81 -36.01
CA SER A 120 15.36 22.49 -35.74
C SER A 120 16.47 22.12 -36.72
N MET A 121 17.59 21.63 -36.19
CA MET A 121 18.68 21.06 -36.99
C MET A 121 18.30 19.70 -37.57
N ALA A 122 19.03 19.24 -38.60
CA ALA A 122 18.82 17.90 -39.15
C ALA A 122 19.25 16.82 -38.14
N ALA A 123 18.65 15.64 -38.23
CA ALA A 123 18.95 14.53 -37.30
C ALA A 123 20.43 14.13 -37.29
N THR A 124 21.11 14.28 -38.42
CA THR A 124 22.54 13.92 -38.61
C THR A 124 23.51 15.05 -38.30
N ASP A 125 23.02 16.25 -37.99
CA ASP A 125 23.90 17.38 -37.73
C ASP A 125 24.64 17.21 -36.39
N GLN A 126 25.89 17.66 -36.35
CA GLN A 126 26.68 17.72 -35.13
C GLN A 126 26.09 18.76 -34.17
N VAL A 127 25.82 18.37 -32.93
CA VAL A 127 25.42 19.31 -31.87
C VAL A 127 26.56 19.48 -30.88
N SER A 128 26.89 20.72 -30.55
CA SER A 128 27.82 20.98 -29.44
C SER A 128 27.08 20.84 -28.11
N LEU A 129 27.24 19.67 -27.47
CA LEU A 129 26.88 19.48 -26.07
C LEU A 129 28.02 20.05 -25.20
N SER A 130 28.16 21.37 -25.20
CA SER A 130 29.05 22.10 -24.29
C SER A 130 28.25 22.93 -23.30
N ASN A 131 28.74 23.08 -22.06
CA ASN A 131 28.40 23.99 -20.93
C ASN A 131 27.07 24.78 -20.97
N ALA A 132 26.00 24.21 -21.51
CA ALA A 132 24.66 24.69 -21.40
C ALA A 132 24.29 24.53 -19.92
N PHE A 133 24.04 25.64 -19.23
CA PHE A 133 23.45 25.68 -17.88
C PHE A 133 24.29 25.21 -16.70
N LEU A 134 25.33 25.96 -16.32
CA LEU A 134 26.01 25.69 -15.04
C LEU A 134 26.24 26.95 -14.20
N LYS A 135 25.17 27.58 -13.72
CA LYS A 135 25.28 28.35 -12.46
C LYS A 135 25.65 27.37 -11.35
N LYS A 136 26.65 27.70 -10.54
CA LYS A 136 27.11 26.89 -9.40
C LYS A 136 25.95 26.74 -8.41
N GLN A 137 25.43 25.52 -8.22
CA GLN A 137 24.55 25.18 -7.10
C GLN A 137 25.02 23.87 -6.47
N ASP A 138 24.76 23.71 -5.16
CA ASP A 138 25.33 22.65 -4.32
C ASP A 138 24.98 21.22 -4.80
N THR A 139 23.79 21.03 -5.39
CA THR A 139 23.32 19.72 -5.90
C THR A 139 22.48 19.89 -7.16
N GLN A 140 22.92 19.31 -8.28
CA GLN A 140 22.23 19.41 -9.58
C GLN A 140 22.05 18.05 -10.24
N THR A 141 20.83 17.77 -10.70
CA THR A 141 20.50 16.62 -11.55
C THR A 141 20.23 17.10 -12.97
N ILE A 142 20.77 16.40 -13.96
CA ILE A 142 20.59 16.70 -15.38
C ILE A 142 19.89 15.51 -16.03
N TRP A 143 18.77 15.76 -16.70
CA TRP A 143 18.07 14.79 -17.54
C TRP A 143 18.34 15.11 -19.00
N ILE A 144 18.78 14.12 -19.76
CA ILE A 144 19.03 14.22 -21.20
C ILE A 144 17.98 13.37 -21.90
N LEU A 145 17.11 13.99 -22.69
CA LEU A 145 16.07 13.31 -23.47
C LEU A 145 16.44 13.39 -24.95
N THR A 146 16.63 12.25 -25.60
CA THR A 146 17.07 12.20 -27.00
C THR A 146 16.63 10.91 -27.69
N ASN A 147 16.44 10.97 -29.00
CA ASN A 147 16.33 9.80 -29.86
C ASN A 147 17.47 9.70 -30.89
N GLY A 148 18.52 10.51 -30.72
CA GLY A 148 19.72 10.48 -31.55
C GLY A 148 20.87 9.75 -30.88
N GLU A 149 21.42 8.76 -31.57
CA GLU A 149 22.44 7.84 -31.05
C GLU A 149 23.84 8.45 -30.94
N ASP A 150 24.17 9.43 -31.79
CA ASP A 150 25.44 10.14 -31.77
C ASP A 150 25.26 11.66 -31.97
N PRO A 151 25.44 12.49 -30.93
CA PRO A 151 25.37 13.95 -31.06
C PRO A 151 26.60 14.55 -31.76
N SER A 152 27.72 13.81 -31.85
CA SER A 152 28.97 14.30 -32.46
C SER A 152 29.01 14.16 -33.98
N ALA A 153 28.01 13.49 -34.58
CA ALA A 153 28.00 13.11 -36.00
C ALA A 153 29.32 12.45 -36.46
N GLY A 154 29.94 11.63 -35.60
CA GLY A 154 31.22 10.96 -35.87
C GLY A 154 32.49 11.82 -35.70
N ASN A 155 32.38 13.08 -35.29
CA ASN A 155 33.54 13.97 -35.10
C ASN A 155 34.32 13.62 -33.82
N ALA A 156 35.55 13.12 -33.97
CA ALA A 156 36.39 12.66 -32.85
C ALA A 156 36.76 13.76 -31.85
N ASP A 157 36.96 15.00 -32.31
CA ASP A 157 37.30 16.13 -31.43
C ASP A 157 36.10 16.49 -30.54
N GLU A 158 34.91 16.52 -31.12
CA GLU A 158 33.68 16.80 -30.37
C GLU A 158 33.33 15.66 -29.41
N ARG A 159 33.52 14.39 -29.83
CA ARG A 159 33.38 13.24 -28.92
C ARG A 159 34.25 13.38 -27.69
N THR A 160 35.52 13.79 -27.87
CA THR A 160 36.47 13.98 -26.77
C THR A 160 36.02 15.10 -25.84
N ARG A 161 35.58 16.23 -26.40
CA ARG A 161 35.05 17.37 -25.61
C ARG A 161 33.84 16.98 -24.76
N ILE A 162 32.87 16.26 -25.32
CA ILE A 162 31.68 15.82 -24.59
C ILE A 162 32.07 14.87 -23.44
N HIS A 163 33.02 13.97 -23.66
CA HIS A 163 33.53 13.08 -22.61
C HIS A 163 34.25 13.84 -21.48
N GLU A 164 35.06 14.85 -21.81
CA GLU A 164 35.70 15.71 -20.81
C GLU A 164 34.67 16.50 -20.01
N GLN A 165 33.65 17.04 -20.68
CA GLN A 165 32.54 17.73 -20.01
C GLN A 165 31.81 16.79 -19.05
N PHE A 166 31.47 15.58 -19.49
CA PHE A 166 30.84 14.58 -18.65
C PHE A 166 31.63 14.30 -17.37
N LYS A 167 32.96 14.14 -17.49
CA LYS A 167 33.86 13.99 -16.32
C LYS A 167 33.81 15.21 -15.40
N ASN A 168 33.85 16.42 -15.94
CA ASN A 168 33.75 17.66 -15.15
C ASN A 168 32.43 17.73 -14.36
N HIS A 169 31.31 17.25 -14.92
CA HIS A 169 30.04 17.20 -14.17
C HIS A 169 30.09 16.19 -13.01
N LEU A 170 30.75 15.05 -13.19
CA LEU A 170 30.90 14.05 -12.13
C LEU A 170 31.81 14.54 -11.00
N GLU A 171 32.89 15.26 -11.32
CA GLU A 171 33.77 15.92 -10.33
C GLU A 171 33.02 16.98 -9.51
N LEU A 172 32.03 17.64 -10.12
CA LEU A 172 31.14 18.58 -9.44
C LEU A 172 29.97 17.88 -8.71
N HIS A 173 30.02 16.56 -8.54
CA HIS A 173 29.01 15.74 -7.87
C HIS A 173 27.58 15.88 -8.44
N ARG A 174 27.47 16.13 -9.75
CA ARG A 174 26.19 16.18 -10.44
C ARG A 174 25.76 14.79 -10.88
N THR A 175 24.44 14.55 -10.90
CA THR A 175 23.86 13.31 -11.41
C THR A 175 23.35 13.54 -12.82
N LEU A 176 23.74 12.69 -13.77
CA LEU A 176 23.24 12.74 -15.15
C LEU A 176 22.37 11.50 -15.39
N ASN A 177 21.21 11.67 -15.99
CA ASN A 177 20.35 10.55 -16.41
C ASN A 177 20.04 10.71 -17.89
N LEU A 178 20.31 9.66 -18.66
CA LEU A 178 19.96 9.59 -20.07
C LEU A 178 18.61 8.89 -20.23
N PHE A 179 17.66 9.52 -20.88
CA PHE A 179 16.39 8.93 -21.30
C PHE A 179 16.42 8.85 -22.82
N TYR A 180 16.53 7.63 -23.35
CA TYR A 180 16.68 7.40 -24.77
C TYR A 180 15.43 6.75 -25.36
N MET A 181 14.99 7.26 -26.50
CA MET A 181 13.79 6.83 -27.22
C MET A 181 14.21 6.12 -28.53
N PRO A 182 13.41 5.17 -29.05
CA PRO A 182 13.68 4.53 -30.32
C PRO A 182 13.88 5.54 -31.45
N PRO A 183 14.92 5.37 -32.30
CA PRO A 183 15.10 6.21 -33.46
C PRO A 183 14.03 5.89 -34.51
N SER A 184 13.62 6.90 -35.26
CA SER A 184 12.51 6.83 -36.23
C SER A 184 12.91 6.23 -37.60
N CYS A 185 14.15 5.74 -37.74
CA CYS A 185 14.71 5.31 -39.02
C CYS A 185 14.37 3.84 -39.33
N ALA A 186 13.90 3.56 -40.54
CA ALA A 186 13.42 2.25 -41.02
C ALA A 186 14.43 1.08 -40.97
N SER A 187 15.69 1.31 -40.61
CA SER A 187 16.74 0.29 -40.56
C SER A 187 17.08 -0.22 -39.16
N SER A 188 16.64 0.45 -38.09
CA SER A 188 16.88 0.01 -36.70
C SER A 188 15.71 0.39 -35.81
N THR A 189 15.06 -0.61 -35.20
CA THR A 189 13.97 -0.41 -34.22
C THR A 189 14.48 -0.25 -32.79
N SER A 190 15.80 -0.26 -32.58
CA SER A 190 16.43 -0.24 -31.26
C SER A 190 17.53 0.82 -31.19
N PHE A 191 17.48 1.64 -30.15
CA PHE A 191 18.52 2.63 -29.85
C PHE A 191 19.79 1.93 -29.35
N ASP A 192 20.91 2.09 -30.04
CA ASP A 192 22.19 1.48 -29.66
C ASP A 192 23.06 2.44 -28.82
N LEU A 193 23.13 2.17 -27.52
CA LEU A 193 24.02 2.88 -26.59
C LEU A 193 25.50 2.74 -26.98
N SER A 194 25.91 1.63 -27.62
CA SER A 194 27.31 1.33 -27.92
C SER A 194 27.96 2.33 -28.88
N THR A 195 27.15 3.00 -29.70
CA THR A 195 27.58 3.99 -30.69
C THR A 195 28.30 5.19 -30.07
N PHE A 196 27.82 5.65 -28.91
CA PHE A 196 28.40 6.83 -28.23
C PHE A 196 28.20 6.81 -26.71
N TYR A 197 27.01 6.52 -26.21
CA TYR A 197 26.66 6.72 -24.79
C TYR A 197 27.21 5.64 -23.85
N ALA A 198 27.54 4.43 -24.32
CA ALA A 198 27.95 3.29 -23.49
C ALA A 198 29.26 3.51 -22.72
N THR A 199 30.08 4.48 -23.12
CA THR A 199 31.29 4.88 -22.40
C THR A 199 30.98 5.70 -21.14
N MET A 200 29.85 6.41 -21.14
CA MET A 200 29.44 7.35 -20.08
C MET A 200 28.27 6.81 -19.25
N PHE A 201 27.39 6.02 -19.87
CA PHE A 201 26.16 5.52 -19.27
C PHE A 201 26.10 3.98 -19.30
N THR A 202 25.34 3.42 -18.36
CA THR A 202 24.95 2.01 -18.30
C THR A 202 23.43 1.92 -18.29
N ASP A 203 22.88 1.00 -19.06
CA ASP A 203 21.44 0.71 -19.05
C ASP A 203 21.01 0.25 -17.64
N ALA A 204 20.01 0.91 -17.08
CA ALA A 204 19.49 0.64 -15.74
C ALA A 204 18.83 -0.75 -15.61
N ALA A 205 18.41 -1.36 -16.73
CA ALA A 205 17.88 -2.72 -16.75
C ALA A 205 18.99 -3.79 -16.69
N SER A 206 20.25 -3.42 -16.94
CA SER A 206 21.37 -4.37 -16.89
C SER A 206 21.79 -4.69 -15.45
N PRO A 207 22.16 -5.95 -15.14
CA PRO A 207 22.65 -6.31 -13.81
C PRO A 207 23.90 -5.48 -13.47
N VAL A 208 23.89 -4.90 -12.26
CA VAL A 208 25.00 -4.09 -11.75
C VAL A 208 26.20 -5.01 -11.53
N PRO A 209 27.37 -4.77 -12.15
CA PRO A 209 28.57 -5.52 -11.83
C PRO A 209 28.99 -5.23 -10.39
N ASP A 210 29.34 -6.27 -9.62
CA ASP A 210 29.83 -6.19 -8.22
C ASP A 210 31.19 -5.46 -8.07
N ASP A 211 31.78 -4.96 -9.16
CA ASP A 211 33.08 -4.31 -9.14
C ASP A 211 33.00 -2.85 -8.68
N ASP A 212 33.30 -2.66 -7.38
CA ASP A 212 33.47 -1.37 -6.67
C ASP A 212 34.55 -0.44 -7.29
N TYR A 213 35.25 -0.89 -8.33
CA TYR A 213 36.33 -0.19 -9.03
C TYR A 213 36.02 0.20 -10.49
N ALA A 214 34.84 -0.12 -11.02
CA ALA A 214 34.46 0.30 -12.37
C ALA A 214 34.25 1.82 -12.44
N VAL A 215 34.70 2.45 -13.53
CA VAL A 215 34.43 3.87 -13.84
C VAL A 215 32.94 4.16 -13.57
N LYS A 216 32.63 5.15 -12.72
CA LYS A 216 31.27 5.54 -12.30
C LYS A 216 30.41 6.02 -13.49
N LYS A 217 29.97 5.07 -14.32
CA LYS A 217 28.97 5.31 -15.36
C LYS A 217 27.67 5.77 -14.71
N GLN A 218 26.96 6.64 -15.41
CA GLN A 218 25.65 7.13 -14.99
C GLN A 218 24.53 6.26 -15.56
N ALA A 219 23.29 6.44 -15.09
CA ALA A 219 22.18 5.59 -15.51
C ALA A 219 21.56 6.05 -16.84
N ALA A 220 21.28 5.10 -17.73
CA ALA A 220 20.46 5.29 -18.92
C ALA A 220 19.15 4.49 -18.81
N PHE A 221 18.06 5.06 -19.31
CA PHE A 221 16.71 4.52 -19.23
C PHE A 221 16.10 4.45 -20.64
N ALA A 222 15.75 3.24 -21.06
CA ALA A 222 15.02 3.01 -22.30
C ALA A 222 13.58 3.49 -22.14
N ILE A 223 13.12 4.34 -23.06
CA ILE A 223 11.74 4.82 -23.12
C ILE A 223 11.09 4.24 -24.38
N HIS A 224 10.26 3.21 -24.22
CA HIS A 224 9.52 2.62 -25.34
C HIS A 224 8.11 3.17 -25.46
N THR A 225 7.51 3.60 -24.35
CA THR A 225 6.14 4.13 -24.30
C THR A 225 6.05 5.42 -23.49
N TYR A 226 4.93 6.14 -23.65
CA TYR A 226 4.60 7.27 -22.75
C TYR A 226 4.58 6.85 -21.27
N GLU A 227 4.11 5.63 -20.98
CA GLU A 227 4.02 5.11 -19.62
C GLU A 227 5.40 4.84 -19.01
N ASP A 228 6.33 4.26 -19.78
CA ASP A 228 7.73 4.06 -19.35
C ASP A 228 8.37 5.40 -18.97
N MET A 229 8.15 6.44 -19.80
CA MET A 229 8.69 7.77 -19.51
C MET A 229 8.08 8.36 -18.24
N MET A 230 6.77 8.17 -18.01
CA MET A 230 6.15 8.60 -16.77
C MET A 230 6.72 7.83 -15.58
N GLU A 231 6.84 6.52 -15.68
CA GLU A 231 7.30 5.69 -14.57
C GLU A 231 8.75 6.02 -14.19
N GLU A 232 9.67 6.07 -15.15
CA GLU A 232 11.08 6.37 -14.89
C GLU A 232 11.29 7.81 -14.43
N SER A 233 10.60 8.79 -15.02
CA SER A 233 10.64 10.17 -14.54
C SER A 233 10.08 10.31 -13.12
N LEU A 234 9.05 9.54 -12.76
CA LEU A 234 8.48 9.50 -11.41
C LEU A 234 9.40 8.79 -10.40
N ARG A 235 10.02 7.67 -10.77
CA ARG A 235 11.03 6.96 -9.95
C ARG A 235 12.21 7.87 -9.60
N LYS A 236 12.58 8.75 -10.53
CA LYS A 236 13.69 9.71 -10.36
C LYS A 236 13.27 11.10 -9.93
N ARG A 237 11.97 11.32 -9.69
CA ARG A 237 11.41 12.62 -9.30
C ARG A 237 11.92 13.13 -7.97
N TYR A 238 12.29 12.22 -7.08
CA TYR A 238 12.73 12.51 -5.72
C TYR A 238 14.02 11.78 -5.41
N ARG A 239 14.99 12.51 -4.85
CA ARG A 239 16.05 11.89 -4.07
C ARG A 239 15.41 11.22 -2.86
N LYS A 240 15.89 10.04 -2.46
CA LYS A 240 15.47 9.40 -1.21
C LYS A 240 15.69 10.38 -0.05
N ARG A 241 14.60 10.89 0.53
CA ARG A 241 14.65 11.78 1.71
C ARG A 241 14.53 10.91 2.95
N ARG A 242 15.64 10.76 3.66
CA ARG A 242 15.68 10.05 4.94
C ARG A 242 14.85 10.83 5.96
N LEU A 243 13.91 10.15 6.59
CA LEU A 243 13.08 10.72 7.66
C LEU A 243 13.90 10.84 8.96
N ALA A 244 14.59 9.76 9.32
CA ALA A 244 15.47 9.69 10.47
C ALA A 244 16.56 8.62 10.26
N THR A 245 17.67 8.77 10.96
CA THR A 245 18.61 7.67 11.18
C THR A 245 18.35 7.13 12.58
N LEU A 246 18.00 5.85 12.67
CA LEU A 246 17.71 5.18 13.93
C LEU A 246 18.77 4.12 14.21
N ARG A 247 18.97 3.82 15.48
CA ARG A 247 19.79 2.70 15.91
C ARG A 247 18.91 1.46 16.00
N LEU A 248 19.28 0.39 15.32
CA LEU A 248 18.71 -0.94 15.48
C LEU A 248 19.62 -1.76 16.40
N SER A 249 19.18 -2.04 17.62
CA SER A 249 19.88 -2.90 18.58
C SER A 249 19.41 -4.34 18.41
N ILE A 250 20.28 -5.21 17.91
CA ILE A 250 20.01 -6.66 17.81
C ILE A 250 20.29 -7.32 19.17
N THR A 251 21.39 -6.90 19.83
CA THR A 251 21.72 -7.29 21.20
C THR A 251 22.24 -6.05 21.97
N LYS A 252 22.55 -6.20 23.26
CA LYS A 252 23.15 -5.10 24.05
C LYS A 252 24.47 -4.58 23.45
N SER A 253 25.22 -5.44 22.76
CA SER A 253 26.52 -5.13 22.14
C SER A 253 26.45 -4.89 20.64
N VAL A 254 25.51 -5.53 19.93
CA VAL A 254 25.39 -5.44 18.47
C VAL A 254 24.34 -4.40 18.09
N LYS A 255 24.81 -3.29 17.52
CA LYS A 255 24.00 -2.13 17.13
C LYS A 255 24.30 -1.75 15.70
N LEU A 256 23.26 -1.62 14.89
CA LEU A 256 23.32 -1.17 13.51
C LEU A 256 22.71 0.24 13.38
N SER A 257 23.19 1.00 12.41
CA SER A 257 22.55 2.26 12.01
C SER A 257 21.66 1.99 10.82
N VAL A 258 20.36 2.28 10.96
CA VAL A 258 19.37 2.09 9.90
C VAL A 258 18.77 3.43 9.50
N GLU A 259 18.45 3.57 8.21
CA GLU A 259 17.84 4.76 7.67
C GLU A 259 16.35 4.51 7.45
N LEU A 260 15.51 5.33 8.09
CA LEU A 260 14.08 5.24 7.97
C LEU A 260 13.59 6.14 6.83
N TYR A 261 12.73 5.59 5.97
CA TYR A 261 12.14 6.28 4.83
C TYR A 261 10.61 6.18 4.90
N ALA A 262 9.92 7.29 4.66
CA ALA A 262 8.47 7.30 4.52
C ALA A 262 8.10 7.10 3.03
N LEU A 263 7.79 5.86 2.64
CA LEU A 263 7.42 5.53 1.25
C LEU A 263 6.02 6.04 0.88
N ARG A 264 5.14 6.20 1.88
CA ARG A 264 3.80 6.75 1.71
C ARG A 264 3.60 7.89 2.70
N VAL A 265 3.25 9.06 2.18
CA VAL A 265 2.93 10.24 2.98
C VAL A 265 1.52 10.68 2.62
N ARG A 266 0.68 10.95 3.62
CA ARG A 266 -0.68 11.44 3.40
C ARG A 266 -0.60 12.87 2.85
N GLN A 267 -1.14 13.07 1.64
CA GLN A 267 -1.25 14.40 1.06
C GLN A 267 -2.42 15.15 1.69
N THR A 268 -2.17 16.37 2.17
CA THR A 268 -3.19 17.24 2.76
C THR A 268 -3.30 18.53 1.95
N ARG A 269 -4.45 19.19 2.02
CA ARG A 269 -4.62 20.52 1.42
C ARG A 269 -3.67 21.49 2.14
N PRO A 270 -2.86 22.30 1.41
CA PRO A 270 -1.97 23.27 2.05
C PRO A 270 -2.75 24.24 2.94
N THR A 271 -2.14 24.62 4.06
CA THR A 271 -2.70 25.62 4.97
C THR A 271 -2.72 27.01 4.31
N PRO A 272 -3.82 27.78 4.46
CA PRO A 272 -3.86 29.15 3.96
C PRO A 272 -2.70 30.01 4.53
N VAL A 273 -2.20 30.94 3.70
CA VAL A 273 -1.17 31.91 4.09
C VAL A 273 -1.83 33.28 4.19
N ASN A 274 -1.62 33.99 5.30
CA ASN A 274 -2.11 35.35 5.47
C ASN A 274 -1.26 36.31 4.64
N LEU A 275 -1.91 37.19 3.89
CA LEU A 275 -1.24 38.18 3.03
C LEU A 275 -1.61 39.59 3.48
N ASP A 276 -0.69 40.52 3.26
CA ASP A 276 -0.97 41.95 3.35
C ASP A 276 -1.95 42.37 2.24
N ALA A 277 -2.98 43.14 2.59
CA ALA A 277 -4.08 43.44 1.67
C ALA A 277 -3.69 44.40 0.53
N GLU A 278 -2.67 45.23 0.72
CA GLU A 278 -2.23 46.20 -0.28
C GLU A 278 -1.12 45.63 -1.17
N THR A 279 -0.16 44.91 -0.57
CA THR A 279 1.04 44.42 -1.25
C THR A 279 0.99 42.94 -1.64
N ASN A 280 -0.01 42.19 -1.14
CA ASN A 280 -0.12 40.72 -1.29
C ASN A 280 1.11 39.94 -0.77
N LEU A 281 1.96 40.55 0.07
CA LEU A 281 3.13 39.89 0.65
C LEU A 281 2.72 39.01 1.85
N PRO A 282 3.33 37.83 2.05
CA PRO A 282 3.05 36.98 3.21
C PRO A 282 3.35 37.64 4.56
N LEU A 283 2.41 37.55 5.48
CA LEU A 283 2.53 38.07 6.85
C LEU A 283 3.20 37.06 7.77
N GLN A 284 4.18 37.52 8.56
CA GLN A 284 4.73 36.74 9.67
C GLN A 284 3.80 36.82 10.87
N SER A 285 3.35 35.67 11.37
CA SER A 285 2.50 35.58 12.56
C SER A 285 3.34 35.17 13.78
N GLY A 286 3.13 35.84 14.91
CA GLY A 286 3.73 35.50 16.19
C GLY A 286 2.69 35.47 17.30
N THR A 287 2.71 34.44 18.14
CA THR A 287 1.78 34.30 19.27
C THR A 287 2.49 34.62 20.57
N LYS A 288 1.88 35.47 21.40
CA LYS A 288 2.37 35.81 22.75
C LYS A 288 1.28 35.54 23.78
N TRP A 289 1.67 35.09 24.97
CA TRP A 289 0.77 34.88 26.09
C TRP A 289 0.78 36.10 27.00
N LEU A 290 -0.40 36.53 27.44
CA LEU A 290 -0.60 37.73 28.27
C LEU A 290 -1.31 37.32 29.56
N CYS A 291 -0.84 37.83 30.69
CA CYS A 291 -1.57 37.73 31.95
C CYS A 291 -2.77 38.68 31.93
N ASN A 292 -3.98 38.14 32.12
CA ASN A 292 -5.21 38.94 32.03
C ASN A 292 -5.29 40.06 33.09
N HIS A 293 -4.68 39.87 34.26
CA HIS A 293 -4.75 40.85 35.36
C HIS A 293 -3.70 41.96 35.24
N THR A 294 -2.49 41.61 34.81
CA THR A 294 -1.34 42.55 34.80
C THR A 294 -1.04 43.10 33.41
N GLY A 295 -1.56 42.48 32.34
CA GLY A 295 -1.22 42.80 30.95
C GLY A 295 0.22 42.47 30.57
N SER A 296 1.00 41.86 31.47
CA SER A 296 2.40 41.50 31.21
C SER A 296 2.48 40.25 30.35
N PHE A 297 3.53 40.17 29.52
CA PHE A 297 3.85 38.95 28.79
C PHE A 297 4.26 37.83 29.74
N LEU A 298 3.79 36.63 29.47
CA LEU A 298 4.16 35.42 30.20
C LEU A 298 5.25 34.67 29.45
N SER A 299 6.33 34.35 30.17
CA SER A 299 7.33 33.41 29.72
C SER A 299 6.80 31.97 29.84
N PRO A 300 7.34 31.01 29.06
CA PRO A 300 6.95 29.61 29.16
C PRO A 300 7.13 28.99 30.56
N GLN A 301 7.99 29.57 31.41
CA GLN A 301 8.27 29.11 32.78
C GLN A 301 7.17 29.53 33.76
N GLU A 302 6.44 30.60 33.46
CA GLU A 302 5.33 31.12 34.28
C GLU A 302 3.99 30.45 33.96
N ILE A 303 3.97 29.57 32.95
CA ILE A 303 2.77 28.86 32.49
C ILE A 303 2.82 27.42 32.96
N HIS A 304 1.86 27.02 33.80
CA HIS A 304 1.71 25.65 34.28
C HIS A 304 0.49 24.98 33.66
N THR A 305 0.63 23.71 33.29
CA THR A 305 -0.47 22.85 32.81
C THR A 305 -1.06 22.09 33.99
N TYR A 306 -2.37 21.86 33.99
CA TYR A 306 -3.00 21.00 35.00
C TYR A 306 -4.01 20.04 34.36
N LEU A 307 -4.25 18.93 35.05
CA LEU A 307 -5.36 18.01 34.80
C LEU A 307 -6.30 18.05 36.01
N GLU A 308 -7.61 17.97 35.76
CA GLU A 308 -8.62 17.96 36.82
C GLU A 308 -9.14 16.55 37.03
N TYR A 309 -9.13 16.08 38.29
CA TYR A 309 -9.54 14.74 38.66
C TYR A 309 -10.48 14.78 39.88
N GLY A 310 -11.50 13.91 39.91
CA GLY A 310 -12.32 13.65 41.09
C GLY A 310 -12.96 14.88 41.75
N GLY A 311 -13.79 15.65 41.04
CA GLY A 311 -14.61 16.70 41.64
C GLY A 311 -13.89 18.02 41.98
N GLY A 312 -12.81 18.36 41.27
CA GLY A 312 -12.17 19.68 41.36
C GLY A 312 -10.70 19.68 41.78
N HIS A 313 -10.09 18.52 42.03
CA HIS A 313 -8.67 18.45 42.37
C HIS A 313 -7.81 18.67 41.13
N ARG A 314 -6.97 19.71 41.17
CA ARG A 314 -6.03 20.04 40.10
C ARG A 314 -4.67 19.42 40.38
N VAL A 315 -4.20 18.61 39.44
CA VAL A 315 -2.85 18.05 39.42
C VAL A 315 -2.04 18.84 38.41
N TYR A 316 -1.03 19.56 38.89
CA TYR A 316 -0.16 20.38 38.05
C TYR A 316 0.98 19.53 37.50
N LEU A 317 1.25 19.67 36.20
CA LEU A 317 2.33 18.97 35.49
C LEU A 317 3.16 20.01 34.76
N THR A 318 4.45 20.02 35.05
CA THR A 318 5.41 20.83 34.30
C THR A 318 5.63 20.22 32.91
N LYS A 319 6.23 21.00 32.00
CA LYS A 319 6.60 20.50 30.67
C LYS A 319 7.58 19.32 30.76
N ASP A 320 8.49 19.36 31.73
CA ASP A 320 9.47 18.30 31.94
C ASP A 320 8.81 17.02 32.46
N ASP A 321 7.83 17.14 33.36
CA ASP A 321 7.02 15.99 33.81
C ASP A 321 6.30 15.33 32.62
N MET A 322 5.72 16.14 31.73
CA MET A 322 5.04 15.63 30.53
C MET A 322 5.98 14.92 29.56
N VAL A 323 7.24 15.35 29.47
CA VAL A 323 8.26 14.67 28.67
C VAL A 323 8.71 13.38 29.35
N GLN A 324 8.89 13.40 30.68
CA GLN A 324 9.32 12.25 31.46
C GLN A 324 8.28 11.12 31.48
N ILE A 325 7.00 11.45 31.68
CA ILE A 325 5.91 10.46 31.71
C ILE A 325 5.77 9.75 30.35
N LYS A 326 6.15 10.41 29.25
CA LYS A 326 6.13 9.84 27.90
C LYS A 326 7.41 9.07 27.53
N ARG A 327 8.44 9.10 28.38
CA ARG A 327 9.74 8.51 28.09
C ARG A 327 9.76 7.06 28.54
N PHE A 328 9.92 6.16 27.57
CA PHE A 328 10.18 4.74 27.81
C PHE A 328 11.66 4.47 27.49
N ASP A 329 11.96 4.29 26.21
CA ASP A 329 13.31 3.96 25.75
C ASP A 329 13.99 5.13 25.02
N ALA A 330 15.27 4.93 24.69
CA ALA A 330 15.97 5.82 23.77
C ALA A 330 15.43 5.65 22.35
N ALA A 331 15.43 6.72 21.56
CA ALA A 331 14.98 6.65 20.17
C ALA A 331 15.80 5.62 19.37
N GLY A 332 15.12 4.59 18.87
CA GLY A 332 15.72 3.46 18.18
C GLY A 332 14.73 2.32 18.00
N MET A 333 15.24 1.21 17.48
CA MET A 333 14.52 -0.06 17.35
C MET A 333 15.28 -1.10 18.16
N GLU A 334 14.60 -1.79 19.07
CA GLU A 334 15.15 -2.95 19.79
C GLU A 334 14.49 -4.21 19.27
N LEU A 335 15.31 -5.20 18.90
CA LEU A 335 14.79 -6.49 18.47
C LEU A 335 14.26 -7.25 19.69
N ALA A 336 12.94 -7.42 19.78
CA ALA A 336 12.31 -8.15 20.87
C ALA A 336 12.34 -9.67 20.64
N CYS A 337 11.93 -10.13 19.46
CA CYS A 337 11.95 -11.53 19.05
C CYS A 337 11.85 -11.64 17.51
N TRP A 338 12.00 -12.86 17.00
CA TRP A 338 11.61 -13.23 15.64
C TRP A 338 10.27 -13.96 15.74
N GLU A 339 9.19 -13.31 15.34
CA GLU A 339 7.83 -13.86 15.41
C GLU A 339 7.49 -14.52 14.07
N GLY A 340 7.17 -15.82 14.06
CA GLY A 340 6.81 -16.55 12.84
C GLY A 340 6.61 -18.05 13.04
N ASP A 341 7.64 -18.77 13.53
CA ASP A 341 7.63 -20.25 13.55
C ASP A 341 7.67 -20.87 14.96
N ALA A 342 8.06 -20.10 15.98
CA ALA A 342 8.22 -20.62 17.35
C ALA A 342 6.92 -21.20 17.94
N PHE A 343 5.75 -20.69 17.50
CA PHE A 343 4.45 -21.25 17.90
C PHE A 343 4.19 -22.63 17.29
N TYR A 344 4.58 -22.84 16.02
CA TYR A 344 4.46 -24.15 15.38
C TYR A 344 5.41 -25.17 16.00
N ASP A 345 6.61 -24.76 16.40
CA ASP A 345 7.52 -25.61 17.18
C ASP A 345 6.87 -26.07 18.48
N VAL A 346 6.16 -25.19 19.19
CA VAL A 346 5.42 -25.54 20.41
C VAL A 346 4.30 -26.52 20.11
N ILE A 347 3.51 -26.29 19.05
CA ILE A 347 2.43 -27.21 18.65
C ILE A 347 2.96 -28.60 18.32
N GLN A 348 4.04 -28.68 17.54
CA GLN A 348 4.67 -29.94 17.18
C GLN A 348 5.26 -30.64 18.41
N ARG A 349 5.83 -29.89 19.35
CA ARG A 349 6.42 -30.42 20.58
C ARG A 349 5.36 -30.95 21.54
N GLU A 350 4.32 -30.16 21.81
CA GLU A 350 3.29 -30.50 22.80
C GLU A 350 2.31 -31.56 22.27
N GLY A 351 1.98 -31.49 20.97
CA GLY A 351 0.90 -32.28 20.37
C GLY A 351 -0.49 -31.87 20.84
N SER A 352 -1.51 -32.46 20.23
CA SER A 352 -2.91 -32.29 20.64
C SER A 352 -3.20 -32.97 21.97
N TYR A 353 -4.25 -32.53 22.67
CA TYR A 353 -4.67 -33.13 23.93
C TYR A 353 -5.00 -34.60 23.73
N GLU A 354 -4.29 -35.49 24.45
CA GLU A 354 -4.43 -36.95 24.36
C GLU A 354 -4.43 -37.52 22.92
N HIS A 355 -3.68 -36.87 22.00
CA HIS A 355 -3.60 -37.27 20.58
C HIS A 355 -4.94 -37.22 19.82
N THR A 356 -5.87 -36.38 20.27
CA THR A 356 -7.21 -36.24 19.66
C THR A 356 -7.23 -35.40 18.39
N GLY A 357 -6.13 -34.69 18.07
CA GLY A 357 -6.10 -33.64 17.03
C GLY A 357 -6.63 -32.29 17.51
N LEU A 358 -7.16 -32.21 18.74
CA LEU A 358 -7.75 -31.00 19.30
C LEU A 358 -6.86 -30.36 20.38
N PHE A 359 -6.89 -29.03 20.48
CA PHE A 359 -6.01 -28.25 21.35
C PHE A 359 -6.82 -27.51 22.41
N PRO A 360 -6.39 -27.51 23.68
CA PRO A 360 -7.01 -26.68 24.72
C PRO A 360 -6.86 -25.19 24.40
N VAL A 361 -7.88 -24.38 24.70
CA VAL A 361 -7.82 -22.93 24.42
C VAL A 361 -6.86 -22.16 25.33
N HIS A 362 -6.56 -22.71 26.51
CA HIS A 362 -5.64 -22.08 27.45
C HIS A 362 -4.21 -22.62 27.29
N PHE A 363 -3.27 -21.69 27.12
CA PHE A 363 -1.84 -21.94 27.02
C PHE A 363 -1.12 -21.21 28.15
N GLU A 364 -0.25 -21.90 28.88
CA GLU A 364 0.51 -21.34 30.00
C GLU A 364 1.83 -20.76 29.47
N PRO A 365 2.01 -19.41 29.43
CA PRO A 365 3.17 -18.80 28.79
C PRO A 365 4.48 -19.07 29.54
N ASP A 366 4.42 -19.18 30.87
CA ASP A 366 5.62 -19.36 31.70
C ASP A 366 6.23 -20.75 31.55
N SER A 367 5.39 -21.79 31.45
CA SER A 367 5.85 -23.16 31.17
C SER A 367 5.93 -23.47 29.68
N GLY A 368 5.25 -22.68 28.84
CA GLY A 368 5.14 -22.88 27.41
C GLY A 368 4.31 -24.11 27.03
N THR A 369 3.34 -24.52 27.84
CA THR A 369 2.56 -25.77 27.66
C THR A 369 1.05 -25.51 27.60
N PHE A 370 0.31 -26.34 26.88
CA PHE A 370 -1.16 -26.29 26.93
C PHE A 370 -1.70 -26.74 28.30
N SER A 371 -2.74 -26.07 28.81
CA SER A 371 -3.40 -26.46 30.05
C SER A 371 -4.03 -27.85 29.92
N ARG A 372 -3.83 -28.71 30.93
CA ARG A 372 -4.36 -30.08 30.95
C ARG A 372 -5.50 -30.29 31.96
N SER A 373 -5.91 -29.25 32.67
CA SER A 373 -6.99 -29.27 33.65
C SER A 373 -7.70 -27.93 33.70
N ASP A 374 -8.96 -27.93 34.16
CA ASP A 374 -9.80 -26.73 34.34
C ASP A 374 -9.89 -25.84 33.08
N THR A 375 -9.91 -26.48 31.92
CA THR A 375 -9.92 -25.82 30.61
C THR A 375 -10.92 -26.53 29.69
N PHE A 376 -11.02 -26.08 28.45
CA PHE A 376 -11.90 -26.66 27.45
C PHE A 376 -11.27 -26.64 26.05
N VAL A 377 -11.87 -27.43 25.17
CA VAL A 377 -11.64 -27.46 23.73
C VAL A 377 -12.91 -26.97 23.06
N THR A 378 -12.76 -26.02 22.13
CA THR A 378 -13.84 -25.53 21.28
C THR A 378 -13.25 -25.13 19.93
N ILE A 379 -14.08 -25.18 18.88
CA ILE A 379 -13.77 -24.61 17.56
C ILE A 379 -14.40 -23.21 17.43
N GLY A 380 -15.23 -22.79 18.39
CA GLY A 380 -15.84 -21.47 18.44
C GLY A 380 -14.92 -20.43 19.08
N ALA A 381 -15.49 -19.52 19.86
CA ALA A 381 -14.75 -18.44 20.51
C ALA A 381 -13.50 -18.94 21.26
N LEU A 382 -12.38 -18.23 21.09
CA LEU A 382 -11.02 -18.54 21.62
C LEU A 382 -10.26 -19.64 20.87
N GLY A 383 -10.92 -20.49 20.06
CA GLY A 383 -10.27 -21.59 19.31
C GLY A 383 -10.38 -21.47 17.79
N ASP A 384 -11.34 -20.71 17.28
CA ASP A 384 -11.72 -20.53 15.87
C ASP A 384 -10.56 -20.45 14.85
N SER A 385 -9.87 -19.32 14.82
CA SER A 385 -8.88 -18.96 13.80
C SER A 385 -7.69 -19.91 13.77
N PHE A 386 -7.35 -20.53 14.91
CA PHE A 386 -6.25 -21.48 15.00
C PHE A 386 -6.42 -22.64 14.01
N TYR A 387 -7.57 -23.30 14.04
CA TYR A 387 -7.86 -24.45 13.18
C TYR A 387 -7.92 -24.07 11.71
N GLU A 388 -8.44 -22.89 11.41
CA GLU A 388 -8.53 -22.39 10.04
C GLU A 388 -7.15 -22.11 9.43
N TYR A 389 -6.24 -21.53 10.23
CA TYR A 389 -4.89 -21.21 9.78
C TYR A 389 -4.05 -22.45 9.45
N LEU A 390 -4.32 -23.61 10.07
CA LEU A 390 -3.65 -24.87 9.69
C LEU A 390 -3.81 -25.16 8.19
N LEU A 391 -5.03 -25.01 7.66
CA LEU A 391 -5.28 -25.19 6.24
C LEU A 391 -4.88 -23.96 5.40
N LYS A 392 -5.26 -22.75 5.84
CA LYS A 392 -5.05 -21.51 5.07
C LYS A 392 -3.56 -21.21 4.84
N VAL A 393 -2.70 -21.45 5.84
CA VAL A 393 -1.24 -21.23 5.72
C VAL A 393 -0.60 -22.26 4.78
N TRP A 394 -1.00 -23.54 4.87
CA TRP A 394 -0.57 -24.59 3.95
C TRP A 394 -0.88 -24.26 2.49
N LEU A 395 -2.09 -23.74 2.23
CA LEU A 395 -2.49 -23.30 0.89
C LEU A 395 -1.71 -22.05 0.46
N TYR A 396 -1.61 -21.05 1.34
CA TYR A 396 -0.90 -19.79 1.08
C TYR A 396 0.55 -20.04 0.66
N SER A 397 1.23 -20.96 1.34
CA SER A 397 2.63 -21.25 1.09
C SER A 397 2.91 -21.89 -0.27
N GLY A 398 1.85 -22.30 -1.00
CA GLY A 398 2.00 -23.07 -2.22
C GLY A 398 2.30 -24.54 -1.95
N LYS A 399 1.88 -25.07 -0.79
CA LYS A 399 2.05 -26.48 -0.42
C LYS A 399 3.53 -26.91 -0.30
N ARG A 400 4.38 -26.09 0.32
CA ARG A 400 5.81 -26.38 0.48
C ARG A 400 6.01 -27.60 1.37
N ALA A 401 7.01 -28.43 1.08
CA ALA A 401 7.29 -29.63 1.89
C ALA A 401 7.44 -29.33 3.39
N ASP A 402 8.09 -28.21 3.75
CA ASP A 402 8.31 -27.80 5.14
C ASP A 402 7.01 -27.46 5.89
N ASP A 403 5.92 -27.14 5.17
CA ASP A 403 4.62 -26.80 5.75
C ASP A 403 3.65 -28.00 5.77
N LEU A 404 4.08 -29.20 5.33
CA LEU A 404 3.20 -30.38 5.24
C LEU A 404 2.56 -30.75 6.58
N PHE A 405 3.27 -30.47 7.68
CA PHE A 405 2.76 -30.71 9.03
C PHE A 405 1.47 -29.91 9.32
N LEU A 406 1.30 -28.73 8.73
CA LEU A 406 0.07 -27.93 8.90
C LEU A 406 -1.14 -28.62 8.27
N ARG A 407 -0.94 -29.25 7.11
CA ARG A 407 -1.97 -30.09 6.49
C ARG A 407 -2.29 -31.31 7.35
N GLN A 408 -1.28 -31.96 7.93
CA GLN A 408 -1.48 -33.10 8.81
C GLN A 408 -2.24 -32.71 10.08
N LEU A 409 -1.86 -31.61 10.73
CA LEU A 409 -2.56 -31.06 11.89
C LEU A 409 -4.02 -30.70 11.57
N TYR A 410 -4.28 -30.12 10.39
CA TYR A 410 -5.64 -29.87 9.93
C TYR A 410 -6.43 -31.17 9.78
N ASP A 411 -5.84 -32.18 9.14
CA ASP A 411 -6.49 -33.48 8.92
C ASP A 411 -6.78 -34.20 10.25
N ASP A 412 -5.85 -34.15 11.21
CA ASP A 412 -6.00 -34.68 12.57
C ASP A 412 -7.10 -33.91 13.34
N ALA A 413 -7.13 -32.58 13.21
CA ALA A 413 -8.14 -31.75 13.84
C ALA A 413 -9.54 -32.07 13.32
N VAL A 414 -9.73 -32.24 12.01
CA VAL A 414 -11.03 -32.62 11.44
C VAL A 414 -11.47 -34.01 11.92
N ALA A 415 -10.55 -34.97 12.01
CA ALA A 415 -10.85 -36.28 12.58
C ALA A 415 -11.24 -36.20 14.07
N GLY A 416 -10.57 -35.31 14.83
CA GLY A 416 -10.91 -35.00 16.22
C GLY A 416 -12.29 -34.37 16.36
N MET A 417 -12.64 -33.43 15.48
CA MET A 417 -13.97 -32.82 15.43
C MET A 417 -15.05 -33.87 15.18
N GLU A 418 -14.86 -34.74 14.18
CA GLU A 418 -15.80 -35.83 13.85
C GLU A 418 -15.97 -36.80 15.02
N THR A 419 -14.88 -37.13 15.73
CA THR A 419 -14.91 -38.15 16.78
C THR A 419 -15.48 -37.62 18.10
N HIS A 420 -15.15 -36.39 18.48
CA HIS A 420 -15.39 -35.90 19.84
C HIS A 420 -16.37 -34.72 19.91
N LEU A 421 -16.48 -33.91 18.86
CA LEU A 421 -17.28 -32.68 18.89
C LEU A 421 -18.60 -32.82 18.12
N TYR A 422 -18.62 -33.62 17.06
CA TYR A 422 -19.74 -33.70 16.12
C TYR A 422 -20.91 -34.51 16.69
N VAL A 423 -22.03 -33.83 16.92
CA VAL A 423 -23.22 -34.41 17.55
C VAL A 423 -24.46 -34.15 16.69
N HIS A 424 -25.33 -35.17 16.58
CA HIS A 424 -26.67 -35.03 16.02
C HIS A 424 -27.69 -34.78 17.14
N SER A 425 -28.31 -33.61 17.11
CA SER A 425 -29.37 -33.26 18.05
C SER A 425 -30.72 -33.82 17.61
N VAL A 426 -31.36 -34.57 18.50
CA VAL A 426 -32.72 -35.11 18.34
C VAL A 426 -33.60 -34.52 19.45
N PRO A 427 -34.78 -33.93 19.14
CA PRO A 427 -35.52 -33.99 17.88
C PRO A 427 -35.25 -32.82 16.90
N ASP A 428 -34.26 -31.97 17.14
CA ASP A 428 -34.03 -30.75 16.33
C ASP A 428 -33.70 -31.01 14.86
N ASP A 429 -33.22 -32.22 14.58
CA ASP A 429 -32.62 -32.67 13.31
C ASP A 429 -31.52 -31.73 12.82
N ALA A 430 -30.61 -31.38 13.75
CA ALA A 430 -29.50 -30.47 13.53
C ALA A 430 -28.19 -31.13 13.94
N TYR A 431 -27.14 -30.91 13.15
CA TYR A 431 -25.78 -31.33 13.47
C TYR A 431 -24.97 -30.14 13.94
N PHE A 432 -24.21 -30.29 15.03
CA PHE A 432 -23.45 -29.20 15.62
C PHE A 432 -22.12 -29.72 16.20
N LEU A 433 -21.22 -28.81 16.53
CA LEU A 433 -19.99 -29.13 17.27
C LEU A 433 -20.14 -28.65 18.72
N GLN A 434 -20.09 -29.59 19.67
CA GLN A 434 -20.11 -29.29 21.09
C GLN A 434 -18.73 -28.83 21.59
N GLU A 435 -18.68 -28.24 22.78
CA GLU A 435 -17.42 -27.97 23.49
C GLU A 435 -17.06 -29.15 24.41
N LEU A 436 -15.78 -29.36 24.69
CA LEU A 436 -15.33 -30.39 25.64
C LEU A 436 -14.66 -29.76 26.85
N ARG A 437 -15.10 -30.11 28.06
CA ARG A 437 -14.40 -29.76 29.29
C ARG A 437 -13.30 -30.78 29.59
N ILE A 438 -12.10 -30.29 29.82
CA ILE A 438 -10.90 -31.06 30.13
C ILE A 438 -10.65 -31.00 31.65
N PRO A 439 -10.27 -32.12 32.30
CA PRO A 439 -9.72 -33.34 31.70
C PRO A 439 -10.72 -34.46 31.36
N GLN A 440 -11.99 -34.34 31.76
CA GLN A 440 -12.97 -35.43 31.61
C GLN A 440 -13.45 -35.65 30.18
N MET A 441 -13.13 -34.75 29.25
CA MET A 441 -13.65 -34.72 27.88
C MET A 441 -15.19 -34.70 27.87
N GLU A 442 -15.78 -33.97 28.81
CA GLU A 442 -17.23 -33.88 28.98
C GLU A 442 -17.82 -32.88 27.98
N GLY A 443 -18.73 -33.36 27.13
CA GLY A 443 -19.42 -32.56 26.13
C GLY A 443 -20.40 -31.56 26.73
N THR A 444 -20.26 -30.28 26.40
CA THR A 444 -21.26 -29.24 26.65
C THR A 444 -21.98 -28.95 25.35
N PRO A 445 -23.28 -29.31 25.21
CA PRO A 445 -23.98 -29.28 23.94
C PRO A 445 -24.47 -27.86 23.61
N GLN A 446 -23.52 -26.97 23.32
CA GLN A 446 -23.77 -25.60 22.90
C GLN A 446 -22.85 -25.25 21.73
N GLN A 447 -23.29 -24.31 20.90
CA GLN A 447 -22.53 -23.81 19.76
C GLN A 447 -22.78 -22.32 19.60
N ASP A 448 -21.70 -21.56 19.45
CA ASP A 448 -21.77 -20.13 19.14
C ASP A 448 -21.87 -19.88 17.62
N HIS A 449 -22.24 -18.65 17.27
CA HIS A 449 -22.35 -18.24 15.86
C HIS A 449 -20.98 -18.17 15.16
N LEU A 450 -19.89 -17.95 15.91
CA LEU A 450 -18.52 -17.92 15.38
C LEU A 450 -18.19 -19.25 14.69
N LEU A 451 -18.56 -20.38 15.30
CA LEU A 451 -18.29 -21.72 14.77
C LEU A 451 -18.87 -21.96 13.36
N CYS A 452 -19.77 -21.11 12.87
CA CYS A 452 -20.30 -21.19 11.52
C CYS A 452 -19.29 -20.93 10.39
N PHE A 453 -17.99 -20.72 10.66
CA PHE A 453 -16.93 -20.73 9.63
C PHE A 453 -16.51 -22.17 9.24
N VAL A 454 -16.75 -23.15 10.13
CA VAL A 454 -16.30 -24.53 9.96
C VAL A 454 -16.79 -25.18 8.65
N PRO A 455 -18.05 -25.01 8.21
CA PRO A 455 -18.48 -25.54 6.92
C PRO A 455 -17.63 -25.05 5.75
N GLY A 456 -17.28 -23.76 5.72
CA GLY A 456 -16.41 -23.18 4.70
C GLY A 456 -14.99 -23.74 4.76
N MET A 457 -14.44 -23.89 5.97
CA MET A 457 -13.14 -24.52 6.19
C MET A 457 -13.10 -25.97 5.66
N LEU A 458 -14.10 -26.78 5.99
CA LEU A 458 -14.21 -28.17 5.54
C LEU A 458 -14.38 -28.26 4.01
N ALA A 459 -15.22 -27.41 3.42
CA ALA A 459 -15.38 -27.32 1.98
C ALA A 459 -14.08 -26.94 1.28
N LEU A 460 -13.36 -25.93 1.79
CA LEU A 460 -12.06 -25.54 1.26
C LEU A 460 -11.03 -26.67 1.38
N GLY A 461 -11.00 -27.38 2.51
CA GLY A 461 -10.08 -28.51 2.73
C GLY A 461 -10.32 -29.71 1.82
N SER A 462 -11.55 -29.86 1.32
CA SER A 462 -11.90 -30.88 0.32
C SER A 462 -11.32 -30.57 -1.07
N VAL A 463 -11.03 -29.30 -1.37
CA VAL A 463 -10.47 -28.87 -2.65
C VAL A 463 -9.02 -29.36 -2.77
N GLY A 464 -8.81 -30.32 -3.67
CA GLY A 464 -7.49 -30.91 -3.90
C GLY A 464 -7.08 -31.95 -2.85
N GLU A 465 -8.03 -32.50 -2.09
CA GLU A 465 -7.86 -33.73 -1.32
C GLU A 465 -7.76 -34.94 -2.28
N PRO A 466 -6.64 -35.68 -2.30
CA PRO A 466 -6.47 -36.84 -3.19
C PRO A 466 -7.40 -38.01 -2.87
N ASN A 467 -7.85 -38.16 -1.62
CA ASN A 467 -8.79 -39.21 -1.22
C ASN A 467 -10.24 -38.74 -1.43
N ALA A 468 -10.86 -39.17 -2.53
CA ALA A 468 -12.23 -38.81 -2.88
C ALA A 468 -13.26 -39.19 -1.80
N THR A 469 -13.07 -40.30 -1.08
CA THR A 469 -13.96 -40.71 0.02
C THR A 469 -13.86 -39.74 1.19
N LYS A 470 -12.64 -39.35 1.56
CA LYS A 470 -12.40 -38.36 2.63
C LYS A 470 -13.00 -37.01 2.27
N ALA A 471 -12.78 -36.55 1.04
CA ALA A 471 -13.37 -35.32 0.52
C ALA A 471 -14.91 -35.33 0.59
N ALA A 472 -15.54 -36.47 0.24
CA ALA A 472 -16.98 -36.62 0.30
C ALA A 472 -17.53 -36.60 1.74
N VAL A 473 -16.85 -37.25 2.70
CA VAL A 473 -17.22 -37.23 4.12
C VAL A 473 -17.13 -35.81 4.69
N HIS A 474 -16.04 -35.10 4.40
CA HIS A 474 -15.86 -33.71 4.86
C HIS A 474 -16.91 -32.77 4.26
N LEU A 475 -17.27 -32.94 2.98
CA LEU A 475 -18.32 -32.15 2.34
C LEU A 475 -19.73 -32.47 2.88
N ASP A 476 -20.02 -33.73 3.23
CA ASP A 476 -21.28 -34.11 3.88
C ASP A 476 -21.38 -33.47 5.28
N MET A 477 -20.31 -33.55 6.07
CA MET A 477 -20.22 -32.88 7.36
C MET A 477 -20.38 -31.36 7.23
N ALA A 478 -19.69 -30.74 6.26
CA ALA A 478 -19.82 -29.31 5.96
C ALA A 478 -21.27 -28.94 5.62
N THR A 479 -21.93 -29.74 4.78
CA THR A 479 -23.32 -29.51 4.36
C THR A 479 -24.27 -29.55 5.56
N LYS A 480 -24.14 -30.57 6.42
CA LYS A 480 -24.97 -30.73 7.63
C LYS A 480 -24.76 -29.59 8.63
N LEU A 481 -23.51 -29.21 8.89
CA LEU A 481 -23.19 -28.07 9.76
C LEU A 481 -23.69 -26.74 9.16
N MET A 482 -23.58 -26.54 7.84
CA MET A 482 -24.08 -25.36 7.15
C MET A 482 -25.61 -25.25 7.29
N HIS A 483 -26.35 -26.36 7.16
CA HIS A 483 -27.79 -26.38 7.37
C HIS A 483 -28.19 -25.95 8.79
N THR A 484 -27.44 -26.39 9.81
CA THR A 484 -27.63 -25.91 11.18
C THR A 484 -27.35 -24.42 11.30
N CYS A 485 -26.25 -23.93 10.74
CA CYS A 485 -25.91 -22.50 10.75
C CYS A 485 -26.94 -21.63 10.03
N VAL A 486 -27.51 -22.09 8.90
CA VAL A 486 -28.63 -21.39 8.24
C VAL A 486 -29.90 -21.44 9.11
N SER A 487 -30.13 -22.55 9.82
CA SER A 487 -31.25 -22.68 10.76
C SER A 487 -31.19 -21.66 11.91
N TYR A 488 -30.01 -21.14 12.25
CA TYR A 488 -29.87 -20.06 13.24
C TYR A 488 -30.58 -18.80 12.77
N TYR A 489 -30.62 -18.55 11.46
CA TYR A 489 -31.29 -17.39 10.86
C TYR A 489 -32.77 -17.69 10.60
N THR A 490 -33.08 -18.82 9.96
CA THR A 490 -34.44 -19.12 9.48
C THR A 490 -35.42 -19.43 10.62
N ARG A 491 -34.93 -19.85 11.79
CA ARG A 491 -35.78 -20.11 12.97
C ARG A 491 -36.02 -18.86 13.83
N GLN A 492 -35.45 -17.71 13.49
CA GLN A 492 -35.68 -16.46 14.23
C GLN A 492 -36.62 -15.51 13.48
N PRO A 493 -37.53 -14.82 14.20
CA PRO A 493 -38.47 -13.88 13.57
C PRO A 493 -37.81 -12.73 12.77
N THR A 494 -36.62 -12.27 13.17
CA THR A 494 -35.89 -11.22 12.44
C THR A 494 -35.13 -11.73 11.21
N GLY A 495 -35.03 -13.05 11.01
CA GLY A 495 -34.14 -13.63 10.00
C GLY A 495 -32.64 -13.40 10.29
N LEU A 496 -32.27 -13.04 11.52
CA LEU A 496 -30.88 -12.84 11.98
C LEU A 496 -30.52 -13.91 13.01
N ALA A 497 -29.27 -14.36 13.03
CA ALA A 497 -28.82 -15.41 13.94
C ALA A 497 -28.60 -14.92 15.39
N PRO A 498 -28.91 -15.76 16.39
CA PRO A 498 -28.41 -15.60 17.76
C PRO A 498 -26.92 -15.94 17.86
N ASP A 499 -26.23 -15.43 18.89
CA ASP A 499 -24.78 -15.62 19.09
C ASP A 499 -24.45 -16.94 19.81
N LEU A 500 -25.38 -17.51 20.60
CA LEU A 500 -25.15 -18.78 21.31
C LEU A 500 -26.44 -19.61 21.42
N MET A 501 -26.32 -20.89 21.09
CA MET A 501 -27.40 -21.87 21.08
C MET A 501 -27.07 -23.09 21.94
N HIS A 502 -28.10 -23.69 22.53
CA HIS A 502 -28.02 -24.95 23.28
C HIS A 502 -28.86 -26.04 22.61
N PHE A 503 -28.39 -27.28 22.75
CA PHE A 503 -28.99 -28.47 22.18
C PHE A 503 -29.13 -29.59 23.23
N PRO A 504 -30.16 -30.46 23.14
CA PRO A 504 -31.28 -30.39 22.20
C PRO A 504 -32.31 -29.32 22.61
N GLY A 505 -33.16 -28.91 21.66
CA GLY A 505 -34.23 -27.92 21.86
C GLY A 505 -34.05 -26.66 21.02
N PHE A 506 -32.85 -26.47 20.43
CA PHE A 506 -32.50 -25.26 19.70
C PHE A 506 -32.73 -23.99 20.55
N ASP A 507 -32.33 -24.06 21.82
CA ASP A 507 -32.59 -23.02 22.81
C ASP A 507 -31.61 -21.85 22.64
N VAL A 508 -32.15 -20.64 22.57
CA VAL A 508 -31.35 -19.42 22.42
C VAL A 508 -30.80 -19.00 23.78
N LEU A 509 -29.49 -19.20 24.00
CA LEU A 509 -28.81 -18.74 25.21
C LEU A 509 -28.38 -17.27 25.10
N SER A 510 -28.07 -16.81 23.90
CA SER A 510 -27.70 -15.42 23.62
C SER A 510 -28.35 -14.96 22.31
N SER A 511 -29.35 -14.08 22.41
CA SER A 511 -30.15 -13.62 21.26
C SER A 511 -29.57 -12.43 20.51
N ILE A 512 -28.33 -12.03 20.80
CA ILE A 512 -27.68 -10.91 20.11
C ILE A 512 -27.16 -11.35 18.73
N TYR A 513 -27.36 -10.53 17.71
CA TYR A 513 -26.71 -10.65 16.41
C TYR A 513 -25.64 -9.57 16.27
N LYS A 514 -24.39 -9.98 16.10
CA LYS A 514 -23.23 -9.08 16.13
C LYS A 514 -22.70 -8.68 14.74
N LEU A 515 -23.46 -8.92 13.66
CA LEU A 515 -23.06 -8.63 12.26
C LEU A 515 -21.88 -9.47 11.74
N ARG A 516 -21.63 -10.65 12.33
CA ARG A 516 -20.41 -11.43 12.09
C ARG A 516 -20.39 -12.13 10.71
N PRO A 517 -19.19 -12.39 10.14
CA PRO A 517 -19.04 -12.90 8.78
C PRO A 517 -19.17 -14.43 8.61
N GLU A 518 -19.08 -15.23 9.68
CA GLU A 518 -18.65 -16.63 9.58
C GLU A 518 -19.64 -17.49 8.77
N THR A 519 -20.94 -17.25 8.94
CA THR A 519 -21.96 -17.95 8.13
C THR A 519 -21.87 -17.58 6.64
N VAL A 520 -21.70 -16.29 6.30
CA VAL A 520 -21.65 -15.87 4.90
C VAL A 520 -20.31 -16.25 4.24
N GLU A 521 -19.21 -16.29 5.00
CA GLU A 521 -17.95 -16.88 4.56
C GLU A 521 -18.14 -18.35 4.16
N SER A 522 -18.76 -19.14 5.04
CA SER A 522 -19.07 -20.54 4.75
C SER A 522 -19.96 -20.71 3.53
N LEU A 523 -21.03 -19.92 3.40
CA LEU A 523 -21.89 -19.93 2.20
C LEU A 523 -21.09 -19.65 0.92
N MET A 524 -20.14 -18.70 0.97
CA MET A 524 -19.28 -18.36 -0.16
C MET A 524 -18.40 -19.55 -0.56
N TYR A 525 -17.74 -20.20 0.39
CA TYR A 525 -16.94 -21.40 0.12
C TYR A 525 -17.79 -22.57 -0.37
N MET A 526 -18.91 -22.86 0.28
CA MET A 526 -19.84 -23.93 -0.13
C MET A 526 -20.32 -23.72 -1.57
N TYR A 527 -20.73 -22.49 -1.93
CA TYR A 527 -21.12 -22.15 -3.31
C TYR A 527 -19.99 -22.36 -4.31
N ARG A 528 -18.78 -21.88 -4.01
CA ARG A 528 -17.65 -21.96 -4.94
C ARG A 528 -17.15 -23.39 -5.16
N VAL A 529 -17.31 -24.26 -4.16
CA VAL A 529 -16.88 -25.67 -4.24
C VAL A 529 -17.95 -26.55 -4.87
N THR A 530 -19.22 -26.39 -4.48
CA THR A 530 -20.31 -27.29 -4.90
C THR A 530 -21.10 -26.78 -6.11
N HIS A 531 -21.04 -25.47 -6.38
CA HIS A 531 -21.87 -24.76 -7.37
C HIS A 531 -23.39 -24.83 -7.13
N ASP A 532 -23.83 -25.21 -5.94
CA ASP A 532 -25.25 -25.22 -5.60
C ASP A 532 -25.77 -23.78 -5.39
N PRO A 533 -26.76 -23.31 -6.18
CA PRO A 533 -27.28 -21.95 -6.07
C PRO A 533 -27.96 -21.66 -4.72
N ILE A 534 -28.38 -22.67 -3.96
CA ILE A 534 -29.09 -22.48 -2.67
C ILE A 534 -28.28 -21.61 -1.69
N TYR A 535 -26.96 -21.74 -1.69
CA TYR A 535 -26.08 -20.98 -0.81
C TYR A 535 -26.13 -19.47 -1.09
N ARG A 536 -26.35 -19.08 -2.36
CA ARG A 536 -26.55 -17.67 -2.74
C ARG A 536 -27.91 -17.15 -2.30
N GLU A 537 -28.94 -17.98 -2.38
CA GLU A 537 -30.30 -17.63 -1.94
C GLU A 537 -30.34 -17.39 -0.43
N TRP A 538 -29.73 -18.28 0.36
CA TRP A 538 -29.59 -18.10 1.80
C TRP A 538 -28.78 -16.85 2.15
N GLY A 539 -27.66 -16.61 1.47
CA GLY A 539 -26.87 -15.41 1.69
C GLY A 539 -27.60 -14.12 1.29
N TRP A 540 -28.48 -14.16 0.29
CA TRP A 540 -29.33 -13.02 -0.06
C TRP A 540 -30.39 -12.75 1.02
N ALA A 541 -31.07 -13.79 1.49
CA ALA A 541 -32.06 -13.67 2.56
C ALA A 541 -31.44 -13.12 3.86
N MET A 542 -30.22 -13.54 4.20
CA MET A 542 -29.46 -12.98 5.34
C MET A 542 -29.16 -11.49 5.14
N PHE A 543 -28.76 -11.08 3.93
CA PHE A 543 -28.50 -9.67 3.63
C PHE A 543 -29.78 -8.81 3.72
N GLU A 544 -30.91 -9.32 3.21
CA GLU A 544 -32.20 -8.64 3.34
C GLU A 544 -32.61 -8.47 4.82
N ALA A 545 -32.40 -9.48 5.65
CA ALA A 545 -32.64 -9.39 7.09
C ALA A 545 -31.73 -8.34 7.77
N ILE A 546 -30.45 -8.25 7.38
CA ILE A 546 -29.52 -7.22 7.86
C ILE A 546 -30.02 -5.82 7.46
N GLU A 547 -30.40 -5.62 6.20
CA GLU A 547 -30.94 -4.35 5.70
C GLU A 547 -32.21 -3.94 6.45
N GLN A 548 -33.06 -4.90 6.80
CA GLN A 548 -34.33 -4.64 7.46
C GLN A 548 -34.18 -4.37 8.96
N HIS A 549 -33.31 -5.12 9.65
CA HIS A 549 -33.30 -5.17 11.12
C HIS A 549 -32.05 -4.60 11.78
N ALA A 550 -30.94 -4.45 11.05
CA ALA A 550 -29.69 -3.95 11.60
C ALA A 550 -29.27 -2.57 11.07
N LYS A 551 -29.93 -2.05 10.03
CA LYS A 551 -29.62 -0.77 9.40
C LYS A 551 -30.14 0.42 10.21
N THR A 552 -29.31 1.45 10.35
CA THR A 552 -29.65 2.72 10.99
C THR A 552 -29.54 3.89 9.98
N THR A 553 -29.78 5.12 10.43
CA THR A 553 -29.65 6.31 9.57
C THR A 553 -28.24 6.50 8.99
N PHE A 554 -27.20 6.10 9.74
CA PHE A 554 -25.81 6.40 9.39
C PHE A 554 -24.91 5.16 9.27
N GLY A 555 -25.44 3.96 9.48
CA GLY A 555 -24.67 2.72 9.44
C GLY A 555 -25.49 1.50 9.79
N TYR A 556 -24.87 0.56 10.50
CA TYR A 556 -25.50 -0.68 10.98
C TYR A 556 -25.16 -0.87 12.46
N GLY A 557 -25.91 -1.68 13.17
CA GLY A 557 -25.61 -2.01 14.56
C GLY A 557 -25.97 -3.44 14.91
N ALA A 558 -25.38 -3.93 16.00
CA ALA A 558 -25.75 -5.23 16.55
C ALA A 558 -27.23 -5.22 16.98
N VAL A 559 -27.94 -6.32 16.76
CA VAL A 559 -29.37 -6.47 17.14
C VAL A 559 -29.44 -7.30 18.40
N ARG A 560 -29.93 -6.72 19.49
CA ARG A 560 -29.85 -7.33 20.83
C ARG A 560 -30.76 -8.52 21.07
N ASN A 561 -31.88 -8.60 20.37
CA ASN A 561 -32.83 -9.68 20.51
C ASN A 561 -33.41 -10.05 19.15
N VAL A 562 -32.88 -11.10 18.53
CA VAL A 562 -33.39 -11.64 17.27
C VAL A 562 -34.66 -12.48 17.44
N HIS A 563 -34.94 -12.92 18.67
CA HIS A 563 -36.03 -13.84 18.97
C HIS A 563 -37.38 -13.12 19.14
N ASN A 564 -37.38 -11.84 19.52
CA ASN A 564 -38.60 -11.06 19.71
C ASN A 564 -38.54 -9.71 18.96
N LEU A 565 -39.38 -9.56 17.93
CA LEU A 565 -39.47 -8.33 17.13
C LEU A 565 -39.86 -7.08 17.93
N THR A 566 -40.60 -7.22 19.04
CA THR A 566 -40.97 -6.05 19.86
C THR A 566 -39.80 -5.50 20.67
N ASP A 567 -38.80 -6.34 20.94
CA ASP A 567 -37.64 -6.04 21.78
C ASP A 567 -36.34 -6.01 20.97
N ALA A 568 -36.44 -6.13 19.64
CA ALA A 568 -35.32 -6.07 18.70
C ALA A 568 -34.82 -4.62 18.58
N PHE A 569 -33.94 -4.21 19.50
CA PHE A 569 -33.28 -2.91 19.42
C PHE A 569 -31.88 -3.04 18.83
N ILE A 570 -31.51 -2.03 18.04
CA ILE A 570 -30.19 -1.89 17.42
C ILE A 570 -29.29 -1.15 18.42
N GLU A 571 -28.14 -1.71 18.75
CA GLU A 571 -27.12 -1.03 19.54
C GLU A 571 -26.45 0.07 18.70
N ASP A 572 -26.07 1.18 19.35
CA ASP A 572 -25.23 2.23 18.73
C ASP A 572 -23.76 1.77 18.68
N LYS A 573 -23.55 0.59 18.07
CA LYS A 573 -22.26 -0.10 17.96
C LYS A 573 -22.24 -0.92 16.67
N MET A 574 -21.37 -0.52 15.75
CA MET A 574 -21.03 -1.29 14.55
C MET A 574 -19.63 -1.87 14.72
N GLU A 575 -19.51 -3.18 14.64
CA GLU A 575 -18.20 -3.83 14.65
C GLU A 575 -17.50 -3.61 13.30
N SER A 576 -16.18 -3.40 13.32
CA SER A 576 -15.40 -3.10 12.11
C SER A 576 -15.43 -4.24 11.08
N PHE A 577 -15.54 -5.48 11.55
CA PHE A 577 -15.61 -6.67 10.70
C PHE A 577 -16.85 -6.67 9.78
N PHE A 578 -17.93 -5.95 10.12
CA PHE A 578 -19.09 -5.88 9.23
C PHE A 578 -18.73 -5.30 7.85
N LEU A 579 -17.96 -4.20 7.85
CA LEU A 579 -17.50 -3.57 6.62
C LEU A 579 -16.30 -4.29 6.01
N ALA A 580 -15.39 -4.81 6.85
CA ALA A 580 -14.17 -5.45 6.38
C ALA A 580 -14.42 -6.86 5.81
N GLU A 581 -15.43 -7.57 6.30
CA GLU A 581 -15.60 -9.01 6.10
C GLU A 581 -17.03 -9.35 5.65
N THR A 582 -18.05 -9.09 6.47
CA THR A 582 -19.43 -9.54 6.21
C THR A 582 -19.94 -9.06 4.85
N LEU A 583 -19.85 -7.75 4.58
CA LEU A 583 -20.26 -7.18 3.28
C LEU A 583 -19.38 -7.69 2.13
N LYS A 584 -18.10 -7.94 2.38
CA LYS A 584 -17.16 -8.46 1.37
C LYS A 584 -17.53 -9.89 0.99
N TYR A 585 -17.84 -10.76 1.95
CA TYR A 585 -18.28 -12.12 1.68
C TYR A 585 -19.66 -12.18 1.03
N HIS A 586 -20.61 -11.30 1.40
CA HIS A 586 -21.87 -11.16 0.64
C HIS A 586 -21.61 -10.80 -0.83
N TYR A 587 -20.70 -9.86 -1.09
CA TYR A 587 -20.32 -9.52 -2.47
C TYR A 587 -19.65 -10.70 -3.18
N LEU A 588 -18.69 -11.37 -2.54
CA LEU A 588 -17.96 -12.50 -3.12
C LEU A 588 -18.86 -13.71 -3.41
N LEU A 589 -19.84 -13.98 -2.54
CA LEU A 589 -20.84 -15.03 -2.73
C LEU A 589 -21.65 -14.82 -4.02
N GLN A 590 -22.00 -13.57 -4.33
CA GLN A 590 -22.77 -13.23 -5.53
C GLN A 590 -21.91 -13.03 -6.80
N SER A 591 -20.61 -12.76 -6.61
CA SER A 591 -19.64 -12.62 -7.71
C SER A 591 -19.41 -13.91 -8.49
N ALA A 592 -18.93 -13.81 -9.74
CA ALA A 592 -18.52 -14.98 -10.52
C ALA A 592 -17.36 -15.73 -9.81
N PRO A 593 -17.31 -17.08 -9.83
CA PRO A 593 -16.19 -17.84 -9.23
C PRO A 593 -14.81 -17.51 -9.79
N SER A 594 -14.75 -16.96 -11.02
CA SER A 594 -13.51 -16.46 -11.64
C SER A 594 -12.99 -15.16 -11.01
N PHE A 595 -13.81 -14.45 -10.25
CA PHE A 595 -13.42 -13.25 -9.51
C PHE A 595 -12.81 -13.63 -8.16
N VAL A 596 -11.47 -13.55 -8.09
CA VAL A 596 -10.64 -14.04 -6.96
C VAL A 596 -10.79 -15.56 -6.77
N PRO A 597 -10.27 -16.37 -7.71
CA PRO A 597 -10.54 -17.80 -7.72
C PRO A 597 -9.74 -18.54 -6.63
N LEU A 598 -10.35 -19.58 -6.04
CA LEU A 598 -9.79 -20.32 -4.88
C LEU A 598 -8.53 -21.14 -5.21
N ASP A 599 -8.25 -21.33 -6.50
CA ASP A 599 -7.03 -21.97 -6.98
C ASP A 599 -5.86 -20.98 -7.15
N GLN A 600 -6.07 -19.68 -6.95
CA GLN A 600 -5.00 -18.66 -7.00
C GLN A 600 -4.88 -17.84 -5.71
N TYR A 601 -5.98 -17.71 -4.98
CA TYR A 601 -6.05 -16.93 -3.76
C TYR A 601 -6.53 -17.76 -2.59
N VAL A 602 -6.01 -17.46 -1.41
CA VAL A 602 -6.52 -17.91 -0.12
C VAL A 602 -6.86 -16.67 0.70
N PHE A 603 -7.98 -16.69 1.40
CA PHE A 603 -8.36 -15.59 2.29
C PHE A 603 -7.71 -15.84 3.66
N ASN A 604 -7.25 -14.80 4.36
CA ASN A 604 -7.03 -14.91 5.80
C ASN A 604 -8.37 -14.97 6.54
N THR A 605 -8.37 -15.02 7.88
CA THR A 605 -9.63 -14.97 8.65
C THR A 605 -10.40 -13.68 8.36
N GLU A 606 -9.69 -12.54 8.17
CA GLU A 606 -10.33 -11.22 8.03
C GLU A 606 -10.68 -10.87 6.57
N ALA A 607 -11.02 -11.87 5.76
CA ALA A 607 -11.47 -11.75 4.38
C ALA A 607 -10.50 -11.00 3.42
N HIS A 608 -9.20 -10.96 3.71
CA HIS A 608 -8.19 -10.42 2.79
C HIS A 608 -7.68 -11.50 1.83
N PRO A 609 -7.83 -11.32 0.50
CA PRO A 609 -7.31 -12.28 -0.46
C PRO A 609 -5.79 -12.16 -0.55
N LEU A 610 -5.10 -13.27 -0.27
CA LEU A 610 -3.66 -13.42 -0.41
C LEU A 610 -3.38 -14.33 -1.61
N ARG A 611 -2.53 -13.85 -2.53
CA ARG A 611 -2.12 -14.67 -3.68
C ARG A 611 -1.23 -15.81 -3.17
N MET A 612 -1.54 -17.04 -3.55
CA MET A 612 -0.76 -18.21 -3.15
C MET A 612 0.64 -18.16 -3.78
N ASN A 613 1.66 -18.48 -2.98
CA ASN A 613 3.06 -18.45 -3.39
C ASN A 613 3.44 -19.75 -4.13
N ARG A 614 2.92 -19.93 -5.35
CA ARG A 614 3.30 -21.07 -6.20
C ARG A 614 4.69 -20.79 -6.79
N LYS A 615 5.65 -21.69 -6.54
CA LYS A 615 6.85 -21.79 -7.38
C LYS A 615 6.41 -22.44 -8.68
N ASP A 616 6.49 -21.69 -9.78
CA ASP A 616 6.33 -22.21 -11.14
C ASP A 616 7.39 -23.28 -11.46
#